data_AF-A0A368F7H9-F1
#
_entry.id   AF-A0A368F7H9-F1
#
_cell.length_a   1.000
_cell.length_b   1.000
_cell.length_c   1.000
_cell.angle_alpha   90.00
_cell.angle_beta   90.00
_cell.angle_gamma   90.00
#
_symmetry.space_group_name_H-M   'P 1'
#
loop_
_entity.id
_entity.type
_entity.pdbx_description
1 polymer ?
#
loop_
_entity_poly.entity_id
_entity_poly.type
_entity_poly.pdbx_seq_one_letter_code
_entity_poly.pdbx_strand_id
1 'polypeptide(L)'
;MRRFNEVQYWATTEVLLALPQKRVNTLRKFIKIAMYAKENRDLMTLFAITLGLSNIAVSRLTHLWERLPAKLRRQFAEFESLLDPSRNHRPYRALVAKMSPPLIPFVPLLLKDLTFIHEGNKTYYNGLVNFEKMHMIANILRSFRQCKSRYSVTQMEQKKICETQ
;
A
#
# COMPACT_ATOMS: atom_id res chain seq x y z
N MET A 1 2.43 11.66 2.69
CA MET A 1 2.72 11.10 4.03
C MET A 1 1.60 11.38 5.04
N ARG A 2 1.15 12.63 5.23
CA ARG A 2 0.07 12.96 6.19
C ARG A 2 -1.14 12.01 6.16
N ARG A 3 -1.77 11.82 4.99
CA ARG A 3 -2.93 10.92 4.85
C ARG A 3 -2.64 9.47 5.24
N PHE A 4 -1.44 8.97 4.95
CA PHE A 4 -1.03 7.62 5.32
C PHE A 4 -0.99 7.47 6.85
N ASN A 5 -0.32 8.40 7.52
CA ASN A 5 -0.22 8.43 8.97
C ASN A 5 -1.60 8.59 9.62
N GLU A 6 -2.45 9.47 9.09
CA GLU A 6 -3.82 9.65 9.57
C GLU A 6 -4.60 8.33 9.53
N VAL A 7 -4.58 7.60 8.41
CA VAL A 7 -5.29 6.31 8.28
C VAL A 7 -4.67 5.24 9.18
N GLN A 8 -3.34 5.18 9.25
CA GLN A 8 -2.62 4.25 10.11
C GLN A 8 -2.99 4.45 11.58
N TYR A 9 -2.85 5.67 12.10
CA TYR A 9 -3.17 5.99 13.49
C TYR A 9 -4.65 5.90 13.78
N TRP A 10 -5.52 6.25 12.82
CA TRP A 10 -6.96 6.06 12.94
C TRP A 10 -7.30 4.58 13.15
N ALA A 11 -6.77 3.68 12.32
CA ALA A 11 -7.01 2.24 12.47
C ALA A 11 -6.54 1.71 13.83
N THR A 12 -5.35 2.12 14.28
CA THR A 12 -4.84 1.78 15.63
C THR A 12 -5.77 2.30 16.72
N THR A 13 -6.15 3.57 16.65
CA THR A 13 -6.94 4.27 17.68
C THR A 13 -8.34 3.68 17.81
N GLU A 14 -9.03 3.43 16.71
CA GLU A 14 -10.38 2.86 16.71
C GLU A 14 -10.42 1.46 17.34
N VAL A 15 -9.39 0.64 17.12
CA VAL A 15 -9.30 -0.68 17.76
C VAL A 15 -9.07 -0.53 19.27
N LEU A 16 -8.19 0.38 19.70
CA LEU A 16 -7.87 0.55 21.12
C LEU A 16 -9.03 1.16 21.92
N LEU A 17 -9.72 2.16 21.35
CA LEU A 17 -10.83 2.86 22.00
C LEU A 17 -12.16 2.11 21.90
N ALA A 18 -12.28 1.11 21.03
CA ALA A 18 -13.47 0.27 20.98
C ALA A 18 -13.73 -0.42 22.33
N LEU A 19 -15.02 -0.45 22.70
CA LEU A 19 -15.50 -1.24 23.84
C LEU A 19 -15.00 -2.69 23.73
N PRO A 20 -14.61 -3.36 24.83
CA PRO A 20 -14.03 -4.70 24.79
C PRO A 20 -14.84 -5.71 23.98
N GLN A 21 -16.18 -5.65 24.06
CA GLN A 21 -17.10 -6.53 23.32
C GLN A 21 -17.12 -6.27 21.80
N LYS A 22 -16.86 -5.04 21.36
CA LYS A 22 -16.88 -4.63 19.94
C LYS A 22 -15.50 -4.74 19.28
N ARG A 23 -14.43 -4.77 20.08
CA ARG A 23 -13.04 -4.67 19.62
C ARG A 23 -12.64 -5.70 18.56
N VAL A 24 -13.02 -6.97 18.74
CA VAL A 24 -12.76 -8.05 17.75
C VAL A 24 -13.47 -7.75 16.42
N ASN A 25 -14.68 -7.21 16.47
CA ASN A 25 -15.45 -6.86 15.27
C ASN A 25 -14.83 -5.66 14.55
N THR A 26 -14.34 -4.65 15.30
CA THR A 26 -13.59 -3.52 14.75
C THR A 26 -12.32 -3.98 14.03
N LEU A 27 -11.52 -4.83 14.68
CA LEU A 27 -10.32 -5.43 14.07
C LEU A 27 -10.65 -6.19 12.78
N ARG A 28 -11.68 -7.06 12.83
CA ARG A 28 -12.15 -7.80 11.64
C ARG A 28 -12.58 -6.87 10.50
N LYS A 29 -13.25 -5.76 10.82
CA LYS A 29 -13.70 -4.77 9.85
C LYS A 29 -12.52 -4.11 9.15
N PHE A 30 -11.49 -3.72 9.86
CA PHE A 30 -10.28 -3.14 9.25
C PHE A 30 -9.57 -4.12 8.32
N ILE A 31 -9.45 -5.40 8.68
CA ILE A 31 -8.86 -6.40 7.78
C ILE A 31 -9.71 -6.52 6.50
N LYS A 32 -11.04 -6.49 6.59
CA LYS A 32 -11.92 -6.48 5.40
C LYS A 32 -11.75 -5.22 4.55
N ILE A 33 -11.58 -4.05 5.16
CA ILE A 33 -11.31 -2.81 4.42
C ILE A 33 -9.97 -2.91 3.71
N ALA A 34 -8.94 -3.47 4.34
CA ALA A 34 -7.64 -3.72 3.71
C ALA A 34 -7.76 -4.68 2.52
N MET A 35 -8.56 -5.75 2.63
CA MET A 35 -8.88 -6.62 1.49
C MET A 35 -9.50 -5.86 0.32
N TYR A 36 -10.52 -5.04 0.60
CA TYR A 36 -11.16 -4.22 -0.43
C TYR A 36 -10.18 -3.20 -1.05
N ALA A 37 -9.32 -2.58 -0.24
CA ALA A 37 -8.27 -1.69 -0.73
C ALA A 37 -7.31 -2.42 -1.70
N LYS A 38 -6.89 -3.65 -1.38
CA LYS A 38 -6.07 -4.48 -2.28
C LYS A 38 -6.79 -4.78 -3.60
N GLU A 39 -8.06 -5.16 -3.54
CA GLU A 39 -8.89 -5.44 -4.73
C GLU A 39 -9.01 -4.21 -5.66
N ASN A 40 -9.13 -3.03 -5.07
CA ASN A 40 -9.18 -1.75 -5.79
C ASN A 40 -7.80 -1.17 -6.14
N ARG A 41 -6.73 -1.94 -5.90
CA ARG A 41 -5.33 -1.52 -6.15
C ARG A 41 -4.95 -0.23 -5.40
N ASP A 42 -5.60 0.02 -4.26
CA ASP A 42 -5.25 1.09 -3.32
C ASP A 42 -4.25 0.55 -2.29
N LEU A 43 -2.98 0.54 -2.68
CA LEU A 43 -1.90 0.03 -1.83
C LEU A 43 -1.57 0.99 -0.68
N MET A 44 -1.89 2.28 -0.81
CA MET A 44 -1.72 3.23 0.28
C MET A 44 -2.63 2.90 1.46
N THR A 45 -3.93 2.71 1.21
CA THR A 45 -4.89 2.37 2.26
C THR A 45 -4.65 0.97 2.81
N LEU A 46 -4.34 -0.01 1.94
CA LEU A 46 -3.96 -1.36 2.35
C LEU A 46 -2.86 -1.31 3.41
N PHE A 47 -1.72 -0.69 3.09
CA PHE A 47 -0.56 -0.70 3.98
C PHE A 47 -0.71 0.25 5.17
N ALA A 48 -1.48 1.33 5.07
CA ALA A 48 -1.77 2.17 6.23
C ALA A 48 -2.54 1.38 7.29
N ILE A 49 -3.56 0.62 6.88
CA ILE A 49 -4.32 -0.24 7.80
C ILE A 49 -3.44 -1.39 8.30
N THR A 50 -2.70 -2.07 7.42
CA THR A 50 -1.82 -3.17 7.83
C THR A 50 -0.84 -2.72 8.92
N LEU A 51 -0.08 -1.64 8.68
CA LEU A 51 0.86 -1.11 9.67
C LEU A 51 0.17 -0.57 10.94
N GLY A 52 -1.06 -0.06 10.82
CA GLY A 52 -1.87 0.37 11.96
C GLY A 52 -2.27 -0.80 12.87
N LEU A 53 -2.59 -1.96 12.30
CA LEU A 53 -2.94 -3.17 13.03
C LEU A 53 -1.72 -3.95 13.53
N SER A 54 -0.59 -3.91 12.80
CA SER A 54 0.69 -4.49 13.23
C SER A 54 1.37 -3.70 14.35
N ASN A 55 0.94 -2.46 14.61
CA ASN A 55 1.43 -1.66 15.72
C ASN A 55 1.37 -2.45 17.04
N ILE A 56 2.45 -2.42 17.82
CA ILE A 56 2.60 -3.14 19.10
C ILE A 56 1.42 -2.94 20.05
N ALA A 57 0.78 -1.76 20.03
CA ALA A 57 -0.39 -1.49 20.85
C ALA A 57 -1.59 -2.41 20.53
N VAL A 58 -1.74 -2.82 19.26
CA VAL A 58 -2.81 -3.69 18.78
C VAL A 58 -2.33 -5.15 18.66
N SER A 59 -1.15 -5.39 18.10
CA SER A 59 -0.64 -6.75 17.86
C SER A 59 -0.39 -7.54 19.14
N ARG A 60 -0.06 -6.88 20.27
CA ARG A 60 0.08 -7.54 21.58
C ARG A 60 -1.23 -8.08 22.17
N LEU A 61 -2.40 -7.66 21.65
CA LEU A 61 -3.71 -8.09 22.17
C LEU A 61 -4.08 -9.47 21.62
N THR A 62 -3.27 -10.49 21.92
CA THR A 62 -3.34 -11.85 21.36
C THR A 62 -4.74 -12.47 21.41
N HIS A 63 -5.45 -12.29 22.53
CA HIS A 63 -6.83 -12.76 22.72
C HIS A 63 -7.83 -12.25 21.66
N LEU A 64 -7.59 -11.09 21.03
CA LEU A 64 -8.43 -10.59 19.94
C LEU A 64 -8.12 -11.32 18.63
N TRP A 65 -6.83 -11.51 18.36
CA TRP A 65 -6.36 -12.17 17.15
C TRP A 65 -6.78 -13.64 17.13
N GLU A 66 -6.72 -14.34 18.25
CA GLU A 66 -7.17 -15.73 18.40
C GLU A 66 -8.66 -15.92 18.08
N ARG A 67 -9.49 -14.91 18.39
CA ARG A 67 -10.94 -14.90 18.08
C ARG A 67 -11.27 -14.60 16.62
N LEU A 68 -10.27 -14.25 15.80
CA LEU A 68 -10.49 -14.06 14.37
C LEU A 68 -10.52 -15.41 13.63
N PRO A 69 -11.40 -15.57 12.63
CA PRO A 69 -11.36 -16.74 11.75
C PRO A 69 -9.97 -16.93 11.14
N ALA A 70 -9.50 -18.18 11.08
CA ALA A 70 -8.17 -18.50 10.58
C ALA A 70 -7.90 -17.96 9.16
N LYS A 71 -8.93 -17.92 8.30
CA LYS A 71 -8.85 -17.33 6.95
C LYS A 71 -8.48 -15.83 7.00
N LEU A 72 -9.09 -15.05 7.88
CA LEU A 72 -8.78 -13.62 8.04
C LEU A 72 -7.37 -13.41 8.61
N ARG A 73 -6.94 -14.24 9.56
CA ARG A 73 -5.55 -14.18 10.07
C ARG A 73 -4.52 -14.45 8.99
N ARG A 74 -4.72 -15.49 8.17
CA ARG A 74 -3.84 -15.79 7.03
C ARG A 74 -3.81 -14.64 6.01
N GLN A 75 -4.98 -14.06 5.71
CA GLN A 75 -5.09 -12.92 4.80
C GLN A 75 -4.31 -11.69 5.32
N PHE A 76 -4.39 -11.42 6.63
CA PHE A 76 -3.64 -10.34 7.24
C PHE A 76 -2.13 -10.60 7.20
N ALA A 77 -1.68 -11.82 7.52
CA ALA A 77 -0.28 -12.20 7.42
C ALA A 77 0.28 -12.08 5.98
N GLU A 78 -0.54 -12.40 4.96
CA GLU A 78 -0.19 -12.14 3.56
C GLU A 78 0.07 -10.64 3.33
N PHE A 79 -0.78 -9.75 3.87
CA PHE A 79 -0.58 -8.31 3.74
C PHE A 79 0.70 -7.82 4.41
N GLU A 80 1.06 -8.36 5.58
CA GLU A 80 2.32 -8.04 6.24
C GLU A 80 3.52 -8.49 5.39
N SER A 81 3.48 -9.72 4.85
CA SER A 81 4.56 -10.26 4.02
C SER A 81 4.82 -9.45 2.73
N LEU A 82 3.82 -8.73 2.23
CA LEU A 82 4.00 -7.85 1.07
C LEU A 82 4.95 -6.67 1.37
N LEU A 83 5.11 -6.29 2.63
CA LEU A 83 6.03 -5.25 3.10
C LEU A 83 7.38 -5.78 3.57
N ASP A 84 7.69 -7.07 3.35
CA ASP A 84 9.00 -7.62 3.70
C ASP A 84 10.11 -6.77 3.06
N PRO A 85 11.01 -6.15 3.88
CA PRO A 85 12.04 -5.25 3.37
C PRO A 85 13.13 -5.99 2.59
N SER A 86 13.20 -7.31 2.69
CA SER A 86 14.20 -8.17 2.03
C SER A 86 14.29 -7.90 0.54
N ARG A 87 15.53 -7.85 0.03
CA ARG A 87 15.84 -7.58 -1.38
C ARG A 87 15.12 -6.33 -1.91
N ASN A 88 15.11 -5.27 -1.08
CA ASN A 88 14.49 -3.98 -1.36
C ASN A 88 12.98 -4.06 -1.68
N HIS A 89 12.22 -4.69 -0.78
CA HIS A 89 10.77 -4.84 -0.90
C HIS A 89 10.34 -5.62 -2.15
N ARG A 90 11.03 -6.73 -2.45
CA ARG A 90 10.77 -7.56 -3.62
C ARG A 90 9.30 -8.02 -3.73
N PRO A 91 8.62 -8.46 -2.66
CA PRO A 91 7.21 -8.87 -2.74
C PRO A 91 6.29 -7.74 -3.21
N TYR A 92 6.41 -6.55 -2.62
CA TYR A 92 5.69 -5.36 -3.05
C TYR A 92 5.98 -5.02 -4.52
N ARG A 93 7.25 -5.00 -4.93
CA ARG A 93 7.61 -4.66 -6.32
C ARG A 93 7.03 -5.66 -7.31
N ALA A 94 7.06 -6.96 -6.98
CA ALA A 94 6.46 -8.00 -7.81
C ALA A 94 4.93 -7.88 -7.89
N LEU A 95 4.27 -7.44 -6.81
CA LEU A 95 2.84 -7.15 -6.81
C LEU A 95 2.52 -5.99 -7.76
N VAL A 96 3.21 -4.85 -7.63
CA VAL A 96 2.97 -3.67 -8.47
C VAL A 96 3.26 -3.95 -9.94
N ALA A 97 4.32 -4.71 -10.24
CA ALA A 97 4.67 -5.06 -11.63
C ALA A 97 3.59 -5.86 -12.36
N LYS A 98 2.71 -6.56 -11.62
CA LYS A 98 1.57 -7.32 -12.17
C LYS A 98 0.27 -6.52 -12.22
N MET A 99 0.23 -5.33 -11.62
CA MET A 99 -0.97 -4.49 -11.57
C MET A 99 -1.01 -3.56 -12.78
N SER A 100 -2.18 -3.51 -13.44
CA SER A 100 -2.47 -2.46 -14.41
C SER A 100 -3.01 -1.21 -13.70
N PRO A 101 -2.77 -0.01 -14.26
CA PRO A 101 -3.47 1.20 -13.83
C PRO A 101 -4.99 1.11 -13.98
N PRO A 102 -5.77 1.94 -13.26
CA PRO A 102 -5.32 2.86 -12.22
C PRO A 102 -4.98 2.10 -10.93
N LEU A 103 -3.97 2.59 -10.21
CA LEU A 103 -3.60 2.10 -8.88
C LEU A 103 -3.05 3.23 -8.03
N ILE A 104 -3.13 3.10 -6.70
CA ILE A 104 -2.52 4.02 -5.74
C ILE A 104 -1.30 3.32 -5.13
N PRO A 105 -0.07 3.63 -5.54
CA PRO A 105 1.12 2.92 -5.08
C PRO A 105 1.51 3.35 -3.66
N PHE A 106 2.25 2.50 -2.95
CA PHE A 106 2.86 2.83 -1.66
C PHE A 106 3.98 3.87 -1.84
N VAL A 107 3.59 5.14 -1.76
CA VAL A 107 4.45 6.32 -1.96
C VAL A 107 5.72 6.34 -1.09
N PRO A 108 5.73 5.86 0.18
CA PRO A 108 6.95 5.83 0.98
C PRO A 108 8.12 5.11 0.29
N LEU A 109 7.87 4.00 -0.43
CA LEU A 109 8.93 3.29 -1.15
C LEU A 109 9.41 4.07 -2.38
N LEU A 110 8.51 4.79 -3.05
CA LEU A 110 8.87 5.69 -4.16
C LEU A 110 9.81 6.81 -3.69
N LEU A 111 9.46 7.42 -2.55
CA LEU A 111 10.27 8.49 -1.95
C LEU A 111 11.63 7.95 -1.50
N LYS A 112 11.67 6.76 -0.90
CA LYS A 112 12.93 6.07 -0.59
C LYS A 112 13.80 5.94 -1.84
N ASP A 113 13.26 5.41 -2.94
CA ASP A 113 14.03 5.22 -4.18
C ASP A 113 14.58 6.56 -4.72
N LEU A 114 13.78 7.62 -4.70
CA LEU A 114 14.22 8.97 -5.10
C LEU A 114 15.33 9.52 -4.19
N THR A 115 15.21 9.34 -2.87
CA THR A 115 16.24 9.76 -1.90
C THR A 115 17.56 9.03 -2.17
N PHE A 116 17.53 7.71 -2.35
CA PHE A 116 18.73 6.93 -2.65
C PHE A 116 19.42 7.36 -3.94
N ILE A 117 18.65 7.67 -5.00
CA ILE A 117 19.24 8.21 -6.24
C ILE A 117 19.82 9.59 -6.00
N HIS A 118 19.11 10.44 -5.26
CA HIS A 118 19.52 11.81 -5.01
C HIS A 118 20.85 11.88 -4.23
N GLU A 119 20.96 11.10 -3.16
CA GLU A 119 22.13 11.05 -2.28
C GLU A 119 23.28 10.24 -2.90
N GLY A 120 22.97 9.16 -3.62
CA GLY A 120 23.98 8.28 -4.22
C GLY A 120 24.63 8.83 -5.49
N ASN A 121 24.08 9.87 -6.11
CA ASN A 121 24.57 10.41 -7.39
C ASN A 121 24.74 11.92 -7.32
N LYS A 122 25.92 12.44 -7.67
CA LYS A 122 26.14 13.89 -7.78
C LYS A 122 25.29 14.48 -8.91
N THR A 123 24.73 15.67 -8.67
CA THR A 123 23.95 16.40 -9.68
C THR A 123 24.85 16.99 -10.78
N TYR A 124 26.09 17.33 -10.44
CA TYR A 124 27.06 17.90 -11.36
C TYR A 124 28.40 17.17 -11.29
N TYR A 125 29.05 17.05 -12.44
CA TYR A 125 30.45 16.66 -12.58
C TYR A 125 31.17 17.71 -13.42
N ASN A 126 32.23 18.32 -12.88
CA ASN A 126 33.01 19.36 -13.57
C ASN A 126 32.14 20.51 -14.13
N GLY A 127 31.12 20.93 -13.38
CA GLY A 127 30.17 21.97 -13.80
C GLY A 127 29.10 21.53 -14.80
N LEU A 128 29.16 20.31 -15.33
CA LEU A 128 28.17 19.75 -16.25
C LEU A 128 27.10 18.95 -15.50
N VAL A 129 25.86 18.99 -16.01
CA VAL A 129 24.72 18.25 -15.45
C VAL A 129 24.90 16.75 -15.66
N ASN A 130 24.71 15.97 -14.59
CA ASN A 130 24.68 14.51 -14.66
C ASN A 130 23.32 14.02 -15.20
N PHE A 131 23.24 13.79 -16.51
CA PHE A 131 22.02 13.30 -17.16
C PHE A 131 21.65 11.86 -16.77
N GLU A 132 22.59 11.04 -16.31
CA GLU A 132 22.29 9.69 -15.82
C GLU A 132 21.38 9.77 -14.58
N LYS A 133 21.74 10.61 -13.60
CA LYS A 133 20.90 10.90 -12.44
C LYS A 133 19.51 11.40 -12.85
N MET A 134 19.44 12.30 -13.83
CA MET A 134 18.18 12.84 -14.33
C MET A 134 17.31 11.73 -14.96
N HIS A 135 17.92 10.81 -15.70
CA HIS A 135 17.22 9.69 -16.30
C HIS A 135 16.67 8.72 -15.24
N MET A 136 17.45 8.39 -14.22
CA MET A 136 17.01 7.55 -13.10
C MET A 136 15.79 8.14 -12.37
N ILE A 137 15.84 9.45 -12.03
CA ILE A 137 14.72 10.16 -11.41
C ILE A 137 13.50 10.17 -12.35
N ALA A 138 13.70 10.48 -13.63
CA ALA A 138 12.62 10.53 -14.61
C ALA A 138 11.91 9.18 -14.75
N ASN A 139 12.64 8.05 -14.70
CA ASN A 139 12.05 6.72 -14.79
C ASN A 139 11.10 6.43 -13.62
N ILE A 140 11.48 6.81 -12.39
CA ILE A 140 10.60 6.67 -11.22
C ILE A 140 9.33 7.52 -11.39
N LEU A 141 9.48 8.77 -11.81
CA LEU A 141 8.35 9.68 -11.99
C LEU A 141 7.41 9.23 -13.12
N ARG A 142 7.94 8.66 -14.21
CA ARG A 142 7.14 8.07 -15.30
C ARG A 142 6.31 6.89 -14.80
N SER A 143 6.90 5.98 -14.04
CA SER A 143 6.19 4.85 -13.42
C SER A 143 5.08 5.32 -12.47
N PHE A 144 5.36 6.34 -11.65
CA PHE A 144 4.33 6.94 -10.79
C PHE A 144 3.21 7.61 -11.60
N ARG A 145 3.54 8.28 -12.70
CA ARG A 145 2.54 8.87 -13.61
C ARG A 145 1.66 7.81 -14.25
N GLN A 146 2.22 6.66 -14.65
CA GLN A 146 1.46 5.54 -15.21
C GLN A 146 0.42 5.00 -14.23
N CYS A 147 0.68 5.02 -12.92
CA CYS A 147 -0.30 4.60 -11.91
C CYS A 147 -1.62 5.39 -12.00
N LYS A 148 -1.59 6.64 -12.49
CA LYS A 148 -2.75 7.52 -12.63
C LYS A 148 -3.45 7.42 -13.99
N SER A 149 -2.89 6.69 -14.97
CA SER A 149 -3.50 6.64 -16.30
C SER A 149 -4.90 6.04 -16.17
N ARG A 150 -5.93 6.84 -16.49
CA ARG A 150 -7.32 6.37 -16.53
C ARG A 150 -7.39 5.17 -17.47
N TYR A 151 -8.16 4.14 -17.10
CA TYR A 151 -8.81 3.33 -18.12
C TYR A 151 -9.48 4.30 -19.10
N SER A 152 -9.23 4.15 -20.40
CA SER A 152 -10.13 4.70 -21.40
C SER A 152 -11.55 4.34 -20.97
N VAL A 153 -12.41 5.35 -20.80
CA VAL A 153 -13.76 5.26 -20.21
C VAL A 153 -14.66 4.22 -20.91
N THR A 154 -14.24 3.71 -22.07
CA THR A 154 -14.91 2.74 -22.92
C THR A 154 -15.10 1.31 -22.36
N GLN A 155 -14.47 0.89 -21.27
CA GLN A 155 -14.61 -0.50 -20.77
C GLN A 155 -15.61 -0.69 -19.60
N MET A 156 -16.04 0.39 -18.92
CA MET A 156 -17.11 0.25 -17.90
C MET A 156 -18.49 0.09 -18.53
N GLU A 157 -18.70 0.60 -19.75
CA GLU A 157 -19.95 0.42 -20.50
C GLU A 157 -20.10 -1.01 -21.03
N GLN A 158 -19.01 -1.65 -21.48
CA GLN A 158 -19.05 -3.03 -21.98
C GLN A 158 -19.36 -4.06 -20.88
N LYS A 159 -18.88 -3.83 -19.64
CA LYS A 159 -19.14 -4.78 -18.54
C LYS A 159 -20.58 -4.69 -18.01
N LYS A 160 -21.23 -3.52 -18.10
CA LYS A 160 -22.66 -3.38 -17.80
C LYS A 160 -23.56 -3.98 -18.89
N ILE A 161 -23.13 -3.95 -20.16
CA ILE A 161 -23.89 -4.54 -21.26
C ILE A 161 -23.84 -6.08 -21.22
N CYS A 162 -22.71 -6.67 -20.82
CA CYS A 162 -22.56 -8.12 -20.75
C CYS A 162 -23.26 -8.79 -19.54
N GLU A 163 -23.66 -8.04 -18.52
CA GLU A 163 -24.38 -8.56 -17.34
C GLU A 163 -25.90 -8.32 -17.43
N THR A 164 -26.39 -7.76 -18.54
CA THR A 164 -27.83 -7.52 -18.80
C THR A 164 -28.36 -8.29 -20.02
N GLN A 165 -27.64 -9.34 -20.44
CA GLN A 165 -28.10 -10.37 -21.39
C GLN A 165 -27.94 -11.74 -20.75
#